data_AF-C6K3P4-F1
#
_entry.id   AF-C6K3P4-F1
#
_cell.length_a   1.000
_cell.length_b   1.000
_cell.length_c   1.000
_cell.angle_alpha   90.00
_cell.angle_beta   90.00
_cell.angle_gamma   90.00
#
_symmetry.space_group_name_H-M   'P 1'
#
loop_
_entity.id
_entity.type
_entity.pdbx_description
1 polymer ?
#
loop_
_entity_poly.entity_id
_entity_poly.type
_entity_poly.pdbx_seq_one_letter_code
_entity_poly.pdbx_strand_id
1 'polypeptide(L)'
;MSVNYDELPQQKRLTEEEMERHIARLTAPRQPTEARDPFEVCPTKHITSEELHKMTDRLYTQSIERKAASMAEAEQAAYGAKSGANKTATVGKKKLSPEEQEQAVNRLYTESLQSREANMTQLRQQHQFHSTKPAKKVPLDAFVQHMYNDRIEAKKKTEQRLHDLYLAPTEIHTGTITKAQAEESANRLSTTKTGA
;
A
#
# COMPACT_ATOMS: atom_id res chain seq x y z
N MET A 1 -25.35 45.60 -42.26
CA MET A 1 -25.47 44.99 -40.92
C MET A 1 -24.27 45.44 -40.11
N SER A 2 -24.47 46.40 -39.22
CA SER A 2 -23.41 46.96 -38.36
C SER A 2 -23.27 46.08 -37.12
N VAL A 3 -22.09 45.47 -36.95
CA VAL A 3 -21.77 44.61 -35.80
C VAL A 3 -21.39 45.52 -34.63
N ASN A 4 -22.13 45.43 -33.52
CA ASN A 4 -21.82 46.15 -32.28
C ASN A 4 -20.57 45.52 -31.64
N TYR A 5 -19.50 46.31 -31.51
CA TYR A 5 -18.22 45.89 -30.93
C TYR A 5 -18.19 45.92 -29.39
N ASP A 6 -19.28 46.34 -28.73
CA ASP A 6 -19.36 46.50 -27.27
C ASP A 6 -19.60 45.19 -26.49
N GLU A 7 -19.80 44.06 -27.17
CA GLU A 7 -20.08 42.75 -26.53
C GLU A 7 -18.87 41.79 -26.50
N LEU A 8 -17.65 42.26 -26.79
CA LEU A 8 -16.47 41.39 -26.64
C LEU A 8 -16.16 41.15 -25.14
N PRO A 9 -16.02 39.89 -24.69
CA PRO A 9 -15.73 39.60 -23.29
C PRO A 9 -14.37 40.21 -22.93
N GLN A 10 -14.39 41.18 -22.01
CA GLN A 10 -13.16 41.81 -21.52
C GLN A 10 -12.24 40.72 -20.95
N GLN A 11 -11.08 40.55 -21.57
CA GLN A 11 -10.06 39.63 -21.09
C GLN A 11 -9.68 40.04 -19.67
N LYS A 12 -9.93 39.14 -18.70
CA LYS A 12 -9.55 39.35 -17.30
C LYS A 12 -8.05 39.60 -17.25
N ARG A 13 -7.66 40.86 -17.05
CA ARG A 13 -6.27 41.23 -16.81
C ARG A 13 -5.93 40.82 -15.38
N LEU A 14 -4.79 40.15 -15.23
CA LEU A 14 -4.26 39.76 -13.94
C LEU A 14 -4.06 41.03 -13.11
N THR A 15 -4.62 41.05 -11.91
CA THR A 15 -4.43 42.19 -11.00
C THR A 15 -2.99 42.22 -10.48
N GLU A 16 -2.51 43.40 -10.10
CA GLU A 16 -1.14 43.56 -9.59
C GLU A 16 -0.88 42.65 -8.37
N GLU A 17 -1.88 42.50 -7.49
CA GLU A 17 -1.82 41.60 -6.34
C GLU A 17 -1.68 40.12 -6.73
N GLU A 18 -2.35 39.69 -7.80
CA GLU A 18 -2.25 38.32 -8.30
C GLU A 18 -0.89 38.05 -8.96
N MET A 19 -0.34 39.07 -9.63
CA MET A 19 1.01 39.02 -10.20
C MET A 19 2.07 38.92 -9.11
N GLU A 20 1.95 39.71 -8.03
CA GLU A 20 2.86 39.63 -6.87
C GLU A 20 2.78 38.26 -6.17
N ARG A 21 1.59 37.69 -6.00
CA ARG A 21 1.42 36.32 -5.48
C ARG A 21 2.10 35.28 -6.38
N HIS A 22 2.02 35.48 -7.69
CA HIS A 22 2.68 34.58 -8.63
C HIS A 22 4.19 34.70 -8.55
N ILE A 23 4.73 35.92 -8.46
CA ILE A 23 6.16 36.17 -8.25
C ILE A 23 6.60 35.53 -6.95
N ALA A 24 5.92 35.79 -5.83
CA ALA A 24 6.25 35.23 -4.52
C ALA A 24 6.27 33.70 -4.54
N ARG A 25 5.33 33.06 -5.25
CA ARG A 25 5.31 31.59 -5.41
C ARG A 25 6.51 31.07 -6.20
N LEU A 26 6.93 31.80 -7.24
CA LEU A 26 8.04 31.39 -8.11
C LEU A 26 9.41 31.67 -7.48
N THR A 27 9.53 32.74 -6.71
CA THR A 27 10.78 33.17 -6.08
C THR A 27 10.98 32.58 -4.69
N ALA A 28 9.94 32.00 -4.08
CA ALA A 28 10.05 31.36 -2.78
C ALA A 28 11.08 30.21 -2.82
N PRO A 29 12.03 30.16 -1.87
CA PRO A 29 12.96 29.05 -1.75
C PRO A 29 12.17 27.75 -1.53
N ARG A 30 12.53 26.70 -2.25
CA ARG A 30 11.93 25.38 -2.06
C ARG A 30 12.21 24.93 -0.63
N GLN A 31 11.16 24.55 0.08
CA GLN A 31 11.30 23.95 1.40
C GLN A 31 12.16 22.68 1.27
N PRO A 32 13.16 22.49 2.15
CA PRO A 32 13.97 21.27 2.12
C PRO A 32 13.05 20.09 2.37
N THR A 33 12.96 19.19 1.40
CA THR A 33 12.24 17.93 1.56
C THR A 33 13.05 17.04 2.48
N GLU A 34 12.47 16.61 3.60
CA GLU A 34 13.07 15.57 4.44
C GLU A 34 13.29 14.31 3.59
N ALA A 35 14.55 13.91 3.41
CA ALA A 35 14.90 12.70 2.71
C ALA A 35 14.47 11.49 3.56
N ARG A 36 13.23 11.04 3.36
CA ARG A 36 12.75 9.80 3.96
C ARG A 36 13.37 8.63 3.21
N ASP A 37 14.11 7.79 3.94
CA ASP A 37 14.71 6.57 3.40
C ASP A 37 13.59 5.69 2.79
N PRO A 38 13.66 5.30 1.50
CA PRO A 38 12.69 4.40 0.88
C PRO A 38 12.64 3.00 1.53
N PHE A 39 13.67 2.65 2.32
CA PHE A 39 13.70 1.45 3.13
C PHE A 39 13.79 1.84 4.59
N GLU A 40 12.64 2.00 5.25
CA GLU A 40 12.60 1.98 6.70
C GLU A 40 13.10 0.61 7.17
N VAL A 41 14.41 0.51 7.42
CA VAL A 41 15.03 -0.67 8.03
C VAL A 41 14.21 -0.95 9.28
N CYS A 42 13.46 -2.06 9.25
CA CYS A 42 12.49 -2.42 10.28
C CYS A 42 13.07 -2.07 11.66
N PRO A 43 12.36 -1.32 12.51
CA PRO A 43 12.90 -0.91 13.80
C PRO A 43 13.41 -2.15 14.52
N THR A 44 14.71 -2.18 14.80
CA THR A 44 15.33 -3.28 15.52
C THR A 44 14.66 -3.34 16.88
N LYS A 45 13.75 -4.31 17.06
CA LYS A 45 13.07 -4.50 18.33
C LYS A 45 14.12 -4.93 19.35
N HIS A 46 14.54 -3.99 20.18
CA HIS A 46 15.40 -4.27 21.31
C HIS A 46 14.58 -5.05 22.32
N ILE A 47 14.88 -6.34 22.46
CA ILE A 47 14.27 -7.19 23.47
C ILE A 47 14.79 -6.71 24.83
N THR A 48 13.87 -6.41 25.74
CA THR A 48 14.25 -5.99 27.08
C THR A 48 14.86 -7.15 27.86
N SER A 49 15.71 -6.85 28.85
CA SER A 49 16.30 -7.89 29.71
C SER A 49 15.24 -8.73 30.43
N GLU A 50 14.11 -8.11 30.79
CA GLU A 50 12.97 -8.80 31.40
C GLU A 50 12.29 -9.77 30.44
N GLU A 51 12.09 -9.39 29.18
CA GLU A 51 11.52 -10.27 28.15
C GLU A 51 12.45 -11.44 27.84
N LEU A 52 13.77 -11.19 27.77
CA LEU A 52 14.76 -12.26 27.65
C LEU A 52 14.67 -13.22 28.83
N HIS A 53 14.56 -12.71 30.06
CA HIS A 53 14.48 -13.57 31.22
C HIS A 53 13.19 -14.42 31.21
N LYS A 54 12.04 -13.84 30.88
CA LYS A 54 10.77 -14.58 30.71
C LYS A 54 10.88 -15.66 29.63
N MET A 55 11.57 -15.37 28.53
CA MET A 55 11.83 -16.38 27.50
C MET A 55 12.74 -17.50 28.01
N THR A 56 13.83 -17.17 28.72
CA THR A 56 14.73 -18.18 29.29
C THR A 56 14.01 -19.07 30.30
N ASP A 57 13.18 -18.50 31.16
CA ASP A 57 12.39 -19.25 32.14
C ASP A 57 11.43 -20.22 31.42
N ARG A 58 10.62 -19.71 30.50
CA ARG A 58 9.68 -20.53 29.72
C ARG A 58 10.35 -21.66 28.94
N LEU A 59 11.50 -21.39 28.32
CA LEU A 59 12.16 -22.36 27.43
C LEU A 59 13.04 -23.35 28.19
N TYR A 60 13.68 -22.92 29.27
CA TYR A 60 14.70 -23.70 29.95
C TYR A 60 14.24 -24.24 31.30
N THR A 61 13.89 -23.37 32.26
CA THR A 61 13.53 -23.81 33.62
C THR A 61 12.25 -24.65 33.58
N GLN A 62 11.19 -24.15 32.94
CA GLN A 62 9.92 -24.87 32.83
C GLN A 62 10.04 -26.16 32.02
N SER A 63 10.94 -26.22 31.04
CA SER A 63 11.14 -27.45 30.25
C SER A 63 11.88 -28.52 31.05
N ILE A 64 12.84 -28.13 31.90
CA ILE A 64 13.51 -29.03 32.84
C ILE A 64 12.51 -29.55 33.88
N GLU A 65 11.69 -28.68 34.46
CA GLU A 65 10.66 -29.08 35.43
C GLU A 65 9.67 -30.08 34.83
N ARG A 66 9.17 -29.82 33.62
CA ARG A 66 8.28 -30.75 32.90
C ARG A 66 8.94 -32.09 32.62
N LYS A 67 10.21 -32.08 32.22
CA LYS A 67 10.97 -33.33 32.01
C LYS A 67 11.17 -34.09 33.31
N ALA A 68 11.53 -33.40 34.39
CA ALA A 68 11.68 -34.00 35.71
C ALA A 68 10.36 -34.62 36.21
N ALA A 69 9.25 -33.89 36.06
CA ALA A 69 7.92 -34.39 36.39
C ALA A 69 7.53 -35.62 35.54
N SER A 70 7.75 -35.57 34.23
CA SER A 70 7.45 -36.71 33.34
C SER A 70 8.31 -37.94 33.65
N MET A 71 9.58 -37.75 34.00
CA MET A 71 10.46 -38.83 34.44
C MET A 71 9.97 -39.41 35.77
N ALA A 72 9.60 -38.57 36.74
CA ALA A 72 9.05 -39.02 38.02
C ALA A 72 7.73 -39.80 37.85
N GLU A 73 6.84 -39.35 36.96
CA GLU A 73 5.60 -40.07 36.62
C GLU A 73 5.90 -41.43 35.95
N ALA A 74 6.87 -41.47 35.03
CA ALA A 74 7.28 -42.71 34.37
C ALA A 74 7.94 -43.69 35.35
N GLU A 75 8.76 -43.20 36.28
CA GLU A 75 9.35 -44.00 37.36
C GLU A 75 8.28 -44.52 38.32
N GLN A 76 7.33 -43.67 38.72
CA GLN A 76 6.19 -44.10 39.54
C GLN A 76 5.34 -45.16 38.82
N ALA A 77 5.10 -45.02 37.52
CA ALA A 77 4.40 -46.04 36.73
C ALA A 77 5.20 -47.35 36.66
N ALA A 78 6.52 -47.28 36.45
CA ALA A 78 7.38 -48.45 36.29
C ALA A 78 7.65 -49.21 37.61
N TYR A 79 7.85 -48.47 38.71
CA TYR A 79 8.16 -49.04 40.04
C TYR A 79 6.91 -49.20 40.92
N GLY A 80 5.91 -48.34 40.80
CA GLY A 80 4.61 -48.49 41.47
C GLY A 80 3.85 -49.73 40.99
N ALA A 81 4.08 -50.19 39.76
CA ALA A 81 3.60 -51.48 39.27
C ALA A 81 4.28 -52.69 39.94
N LYS A 82 5.45 -52.52 40.55
CA LYS A 82 6.20 -53.59 41.24
C LYS A 82 5.93 -53.67 42.74
N SER A 83 5.46 -52.57 43.36
CA SER A 83 5.04 -52.53 44.77
C SER A 83 3.54 -52.89 44.90
N GLY A 84 3.23 -54.18 44.73
CA GLY A 84 2.15 -54.92 45.43
C GLY A 84 0.68 -54.47 45.43
N ALA A 85 0.30 -53.23 45.13
CA ALA A 85 -1.03 -52.71 45.44
C ALA A 85 -1.92 -52.42 44.22
N ASN A 86 -1.37 -52.26 43.01
CA ASN A 86 -2.17 -51.98 41.82
C ASN A 86 -1.76 -52.87 40.64
N LYS A 87 -2.21 -54.14 40.68
CA LYS A 87 -2.22 -55.08 39.54
C LYS A 87 -3.19 -54.65 38.42
N THR A 88 -3.38 -53.35 38.20
CA THR A 88 -4.23 -52.78 37.15
C THR A 88 -3.45 -51.92 36.16
N ALA A 89 -2.19 -51.58 36.44
CA ALA A 89 -1.41 -50.65 35.62
C ALA A 89 -0.45 -51.32 34.61
N THR A 90 -0.27 -52.64 34.65
CA THR A 90 0.42 -53.39 33.59
C THR A 90 -0.59 -54.08 32.69
N VAL A 91 -0.93 -53.44 31.57
CA VAL A 91 -1.30 -54.14 30.32
C VAL A 91 -2.35 -55.25 30.51
N GLY A 92 -3.31 -55.02 31.42
CA GLY A 92 -4.53 -55.78 31.46
C GLY A 92 -5.37 -55.25 30.32
N LYS A 93 -5.44 -55.99 29.22
CA LYS A 93 -6.39 -55.77 28.12
C LYS A 93 -7.83 -55.85 28.65
N LYS A 94 -8.27 -54.92 29.50
CA LYS A 94 -9.69 -54.61 29.62
C LYS A 94 -10.05 -54.05 28.26
N LYS A 95 -10.71 -54.88 27.46
CA LYS A 95 -11.33 -54.43 26.21
C LYS A 95 -12.17 -53.22 26.61
N LEU A 96 -11.86 -52.05 26.04
CA LEU A 96 -12.66 -50.86 26.28
C LEU A 96 -14.13 -51.23 26.03
N SER A 97 -15.01 -50.76 26.90
CA SER A 97 -16.45 -50.83 26.64
C SER A 97 -16.74 -50.18 25.27
N PRO A 98 -17.74 -50.66 24.52
CA PRO A 98 -18.12 -50.05 23.25
C PRO A 98 -18.41 -48.55 23.40
N GLU A 99 -19.01 -48.13 24.53
CA GLU A 99 -19.26 -46.72 24.84
C GLU A 99 -17.96 -45.93 25.05
N GLU A 100 -16.97 -46.52 25.72
CA GLU A 100 -15.66 -45.88 25.92
C GLU A 100 -14.88 -45.77 24.60
N GLN A 101 -15.05 -46.74 23.69
CA GLN A 101 -14.46 -46.68 22.35
C GLN A 101 -15.09 -45.56 21.52
N GLU A 102 -16.42 -45.44 21.54
CA GLU A 102 -17.13 -44.36 20.85
C GLU A 102 -16.74 -42.99 21.41
N GLN A 103 -16.64 -42.84 22.72
CA GLN A 103 -16.15 -41.61 23.35
C GLN A 103 -14.71 -41.29 22.96
N ALA A 104 -13.83 -42.29 22.91
CA ALA A 104 -12.45 -42.11 22.47
C ALA A 104 -12.38 -41.69 21.00
N VAL A 105 -13.19 -42.28 20.11
CA VAL A 105 -13.28 -41.90 18.70
C VAL A 105 -13.85 -40.49 18.55
N ASN A 106 -14.90 -40.15 19.28
CA ASN A 106 -15.48 -38.79 19.25
C ASN A 106 -14.44 -37.75 19.68
N ARG A 107 -13.74 -37.99 20.79
CA ARG A 107 -12.71 -37.08 21.29
C ARG A 107 -11.54 -36.96 20.31
N LEU A 108 -11.03 -38.08 19.80
CA LEU A 108 -9.84 -38.07 18.94
C LEU A 108 -10.13 -37.58 17.52
N TYR A 109 -11.34 -37.83 17.01
CA TYR A 109 -11.67 -37.53 15.62
C TYR A 109 -12.60 -36.32 15.50
N THR A 110 -13.76 -36.33 16.16
CA THR A 110 -14.74 -35.26 15.97
C THR A 110 -14.30 -33.95 16.63
N GLU A 111 -13.82 -33.98 17.88
CA GLU A 111 -13.36 -32.76 18.56
C GLU A 111 -12.06 -32.22 17.94
N SER A 112 -11.19 -33.09 17.45
CA SER A 112 -9.95 -32.67 16.78
C SER A 112 -10.23 -32.00 15.43
N LEU A 113 -11.22 -32.49 14.67
CA LEU A 113 -11.66 -31.84 13.44
C LEU A 113 -12.31 -30.48 13.73
N GLN A 114 -13.21 -30.42 14.71
CA GLN A 114 -13.87 -29.17 15.09
C GLN A 114 -12.87 -28.11 15.57
N SER A 115 -11.91 -28.49 16.42
CA SER A 115 -10.87 -27.57 16.89
C SER A 115 -9.93 -27.13 15.76
N ARG A 116 -9.60 -28.03 14.82
CA ARG A 116 -8.81 -27.67 13.62
C ARG A 116 -9.57 -26.69 12.73
N GLU A 117 -10.85 -26.92 12.49
CA GLU A 117 -11.69 -26.01 11.70
C GLU A 117 -11.80 -24.64 12.36
N ALA A 118 -12.08 -24.61 13.67
CA ALA A 118 -12.12 -23.38 14.45
C ALA A 118 -10.80 -22.60 14.36
N ASN A 119 -9.65 -23.26 14.56
CA ASN A 119 -8.34 -22.63 14.43
C ASN A 119 -8.09 -22.12 13.01
N MET A 120 -8.45 -22.88 11.98
CA MET A 120 -8.31 -22.46 10.59
C MET A 120 -9.17 -21.24 10.26
N THR A 121 -10.39 -21.17 10.78
CA THR A 121 -11.27 -20.00 10.59
C THR A 121 -10.70 -18.77 11.29
N GLN A 122 -10.19 -18.91 12.51
CA GLN A 122 -9.54 -17.81 13.23
C GLN A 122 -8.29 -17.31 12.50
N LEU A 123 -7.43 -18.22 12.04
CA LEU A 123 -6.26 -17.88 11.22
C LEU A 123 -6.65 -17.15 9.94
N ARG A 124 -7.70 -17.59 9.26
CA ARG A 124 -8.23 -16.91 8.07
C ARG A 124 -8.71 -15.50 8.41
N GLN A 125 -9.46 -15.33 9.50
CA GLN A 125 -9.93 -14.01 9.94
C GLN A 125 -8.78 -13.06 10.26
N GLN A 126 -7.71 -13.56 10.91
CA GLN A 126 -6.56 -12.76 11.29
C GLN A 126 -5.63 -12.42 10.12
N HIS A 127 -5.41 -13.36 9.20
CA HIS A 127 -4.37 -13.25 8.18
C HIS A 127 -4.90 -13.02 6.77
N GLN A 128 -6.19 -13.20 6.49
CA GLN A 128 -6.74 -12.74 5.22
C GLN A 128 -6.78 -11.21 5.21
N PHE A 129 -6.36 -10.63 4.10
CA PHE A 129 -6.45 -9.19 3.87
C PHE A 129 -7.92 -8.80 3.69
N HIS A 130 -8.53 -8.33 4.77
CA HIS A 130 -9.85 -7.73 4.72
C HIS A 130 -9.69 -6.25 4.38
N SER A 131 -9.83 -5.89 3.10
CA SER A 131 -9.99 -4.48 2.75
C SER A 131 -11.26 -3.98 3.43
N THR A 132 -11.12 -3.10 4.42
CA THR A 132 -12.24 -2.47 5.15
C THR A 132 -13.15 -1.66 4.22
N LYS A 133 -12.64 -1.30 3.04
CA LYS A 133 -13.37 -0.56 2.02
C LYS A 133 -13.79 -1.53 0.92
N PRO A 134 -15.09 -1.61 0.57
CA PRO A 134 -15.49 -2.33 -0.63
C PRO A 134 -14.77 -1.70 -1.83
N ALA A 135 -14.25 -2.53 -2.72
CA ALA A 135 -13.59 -2.06 -3.93
C ALA A 135 -14.52 -1.11 -4.68
N LYS A 136 -14.06 0.12 -4.95
CA LYS A 136 -14.82 1.09 -5.74
C LYS A 136 -14.97 0.53 -7.14
N LYS A 137 -16.17 0.06 -7.48
CA LYS A 137 -16.47 -0.40 -8.84
C LYS A 137 -16.47 0.82 -9.75
N VAL A 138 -15.44 0.94 -10.59
CA VAL A 138 -15.40 1.98 -11.63
C VAL A 138 -16.33 1.53 -12.75
N PRO A 139 -17.28 2.36 -13.19
CA PRO A 139 -18.14 2.01 -14.32
C PRO A 139 -17.28 1.81 -15.58
N LEU A 140 -17.66 0.85 -16.42
CA LEU A 140 -16.88 0.46 -17.60
C LEU A 140 -16.61 1.66 -18.52
N ASP A 141 -17.61 2.53 -18.70
CA ASP A 141 -17.50 3.70 -19.57
C ASP A 141 -16.40 4.66 -19.10
N ALA A 142 -16.31 4.93 -17.79
CA ALA A 142 -15.27 5.77 -17.23
C ALA A 142 -13.88 5.12 -17.35
N PHE A 143 -13.81 3.79 -17.22
CA PHE A 143 -12.57 3.06 -17.43
C PHE A 143 -12.11 3.14 -18.90
N VAL A 144 -13.01 2.96 -19.86
CA VAL A 144 -12.72 3.05 -21.29
C VAL A 144 -12.30 4.47 -21.67
N GLN A 145 -13.00 5.49 -21.16
CA GLN A 145 -12.62 6.90 -21.37
C GLN A 145 -11.19 7.17 -20.90
N HIS A 146 -10.88 6.81 -19.66
CA HIS A 146 -9.56 7.08 -19.07
C HIS A 146 -8.43 6.25 -19.69
N MET A 147 -8.72 5.01 -20.13
CA MET A 147 -7.69 4.15 -20.73
C MET A 147 -7.43 4.43 -22.20
N TYR A 148 -8.46 4.75 -22.98
CA TYR A 148 -8.32 4.91 -24.42
C TYR A 148 -8.36 6.37 -24.84
N ASN A 149 -9.44 7.08 -24.55
CA ASN A 149 -9.66 8.42 -25.09
C ASN A 149 -8.64 9.42 -24.52
N ASP A 150 -8.48 9.45 -23.20
CA ASP A 150 -7.57 10.38 -22.53
C ASP A 150 -6.12 10.17 -22.97
N ARG A 151 -5.71 8.90 -23.20
CA ARG A 151 -4.36 8.59 -23.69
C ARG A 151 -4.14 9.01 -25.13
N ILE A 152 -5.14 8.84 -25.99
CA ILE A 152 -5.07 9.30 -27.38
C ILE A 152 -5.00 10.82 -27.43
N GLU A 153 -5.81 11.51 -26.63
CA GLU A 153 -5.78 12.97 -26.54
C GLU A 153 -4.47 13.49 -25.97
N ALA A 154 -3.92 12.85 -24.94
CA ALA A 154 -2.62 13.21 -24.38
C ALA A 154 -1.52 13.12 -25.45
N LYS A 155 -1.50 12.03 -26.24
CA LYS A 155 -0.55 11.88 -27.35
C LYS A 155 -0.71 12.98 -28.40
N LYS A 156 -1.94 13.27 -28.83
CA LYS A 156 -2.23 14.36 -29.78
C LYS A 156 -1.75 15.71 -29.25
N LYS A 157 -1.99 16.00 -27.96
CA LYS A 157 -1.52 17.24 -27.32
C LYS A 157 0.00 17.31 -27.25
N THR A 158 0.68 16.19 -26.98
CA THR A 158 2.15 16.16 -27.02
C THR A 158 2.69 16.36 -28.43
N GLU A 159 2.07 15.76 -29.44
CA GLU A 159 2.45 15.95 -30.84
C GLU A 159 2.28 17.40 -31.27
N GLN A 160 1.14 18.02 -30.95
CA GLN A 160 0.89 19.45 -31.19
C GLN A 160 1.93 20.32 -30.48
N ARG A 161 2.22 20.05 -29.21
CA ARG A 161 3.22 20.80 -28.47
C ARG A 161 4.62 20.68 -29.08
N LEU A 162 5.01 19.49 -29.56
CA LEU A 162 6.28 19.28 -30.22
C LEU A 162 6.31 19.98 -31.59
N HIS A 163 5.21 19.93 -32.33
CA HIS A 163 5.04 20.65 -33.58
C HIS A 163 5.24 22.16 -33.40
N ASP A 164 4.53 22.76 -32.45
CA ASP A 164 4.60 24.19 -32.18
C ASP A 164 6.00 24.61 -31.69
N LEU A 165 6.70 23.74 -30.95
CA LEU A 165 8.02 24.04 -30.40
C LEU A 165 9.14 23.90 -31.43
N TYR A 166 9.07 22.94 -32.34
CA TYR A 166 10.20 22.56 -33.20
C TYR A 166 9.93 22.75 -34.69
N LEU A 167 8.70 22.53 -35.17
CA LEU A 167 8.35 22.63 -36.59
C LEU A 167 7.86 24.02 -36.94
N ALA A 168 6.86 24.55 -36.23
CA ALA A 168 6.26 25.86 -36.50
C ALA A 168 7.28 27.03 -36.59
N PRO A 169 8.37 27.09 -35.77
CA PRO A 169 9.37 28.14 -35.90
C PRO A 169 10.26 28.02 -37.15
N THR A 170 10.38 26.80 -37.69
CA THR A 170 11.21 26.49 -38.87
C THR A 170 10.42 26.49 -40.18
N GLU A 171 9.09 26.48 -40.08
CA GLU A 171 8.21 26.57 -41.24
C GLU A 171 8.35 27.93 -41.90
N ILE A 172 8.85 27.90 -43.14
CA ILE A 172 8.87 29.08 -44.00
C ILE A 172 7.42 29.39 -44.35
N HIS A 173 6.88 30.45 -43.76
CA HIS A 173 5.52 30.91 -44.02
C HIS A 173 5.45 31.41 -45.47
N THR A 174 5.04 30.55 -46.39
CA THR A 174 4.96 30.83 -47.84
C THR A 174 3.66 31.52 -48.23
N GLY A 175 3.25 32.53 -47.46
CA GLY A 175 1.97 33.24 -47.63
C GLY A 175 2.05 34.76 -47.42
N THR A 176 0.95 35.45 -47.71
CA THR A 176 0.77 36.87 -47.43
C THR A 176 0.70 37.12 -45.92
N ILE A 177 1.59 37.97 -45.42
CA ILE A 177 1.66 38.35 -44.00
C ILE A 177 0.40 39.14 -43.64
N THR A 178 -0.21 38.84 -42.50
CA THR A 178 -1.38 39.59 -42.02
C THR A 178 -0.97 40.99 -41.58
N LYS A 179 -1.89 41.97 -41.65
CA LYS A 179 -1.59 43.37 -41.28
C LYS A 179 -1.02 43.49 -39.86
N ALA A 180 -1.52 42.69 -38.91
CA ALA A 180 -1.03 42.67 -37.52
C ALA A 180 0.42 42.15 -37.42
N GLN A 181 0.76 41.09 -38.15
CA GLN A 181 2.13 40.58 -38.21
C GLN A 181 3.09 41.58 -38.90
N ALA A 182 2.59 42.29 -39.92
CA ALA A 182 3.35 43.34 -40.58
C ALA A 182 3.63 44.52 -39.62
N GLU A 183 2.64 44.97 -38.85
CA GLU A 183 2.80 46.00 -37.82
C GLU A 183 3.78 45.57 -36.71
N GLU A 184 3.70 44.31 -36.25
CA GLU A 184 4.64 43.78 -35.25
C GLU A 184 6.08 43.71 -35.79
N SER A 185 6.26 43.29 -37.05
CA SER A 185 7.57 43.28 -37.71
C SER A 185 8.13 44.69 -37.92
N ALA A 186 7.29 45.65 -38.30
CA ALA A 186 7.66 47.05 -38.47
C ALA A 186 8.11 47.66 -37.14
N ASN A 187 7.41 47.35 -36.03
CA ASN A 187 7.79 47.80 -34.70
C ASN A 187 9.15 47.21 -34.24
N ARG A 188 9.42 45.94 -34.54
CA ARG A 188 10.73 45.31 -34.25
C ARG A 188 11.89 45.96 -35.03
N LEU A 189 11.62 46.41 -36.26
CA LEU A 189 12.62 47.05 -37.12
C LEU A 189 12.78 48.56 -36.85
N SER A 190 11.73 49.22 -36.36
CA SER A 190 11.74 50.67 -36.08
C SER A 190 12.32 51.01 -34.71
N THR A 191 12.41 50.05 -33.76
CA THR A 191 13.17 50.23 -32.52
C THR A 191 14.66 50.09 -32.80
N THR A 192 15.25 51.08 -33.46
CA THR A 192 16.70 51.24 -33.48
C THR A 192 17.16 51.51 -32.05
N LYS A 193 17.90 50.53 -31.51
CA LYS A 193 18.78 50.70 -30.35
C LYS A 193 19.54 52.02 -30.54
N THR A 194 19.18 53.04 -29.76
CA THR A 194 20.00 54.22 -29.54
C THR A 194 21.28 53.73 -28.87
N GLY A 195 22.27 53.41 -29.71
CA GLY A 195 23.65 53.26 -29.28
C GLY A 195 24.20 54.65 -29.04
N ALA A 196 24.15 55.08 -27.79
CA ALA A 196 25.04 56.04 -27.15
C ALA A 196 24.98 55.78 -25.64
#